data_AF-K6TW43-F1
#
_entry.id   AF-K6TW43-F1
#
_cell.length_a   1.000
_cell.length_b   1.000
_cell.length_c   1.000
_cell.angle_alpha   90.00
_cell.angle_beta   90.00
_cell.angle_gamma   90.00
#
_symmetry.space_group_name_H-M   'P 1'
#
loop_
_entity.id
_entity.type
_entity.pdbx_description
1 polymer ?
#
loop_
_entity_poly.entity_id
_entity_poly.type
_entity_poly.pdbx_seq_one_letter_code
_entity_poly.pdbx_strand_id
1 'polypeptide(L)'
;MNGLLNKHKGKNKITKIQIIKYNGGGLNMEEILEYEIKYPSLDIMRLIKDRKLFDYEMIYAHVKEYQKGFKVKVVSKTYKSGTNFTYVKINNKDELKEYKGNLIGMIEEYNEKYNEKITLEDITL
;
A
#
# COMPACT_ATOMS: atom_id res chain seq x y z
N MET A 1 -34.25 4.15 15.44
CA MET A 1 -33.57 4.76 14.27
C MET A 1 -32.66 3.72 13.66
N ASN A 2 -32.92 3.35 12.40
CA ASN A 2 -32.14 2.38 11.63
C ASN A 2 -30.82 3.00 11.15
N GLY A 3 -29.74 2.23 11.21
CA GLY A 3 -28.43 2.62 10.69
C GLY A 3 -27.50 1.42 10.60
N LEU A 4 -27.81 0.50 9.68
CA LEU A 4 -26.97 -0.64 9.30
C LEU A 4 -25.61 -0.13 8.78
N LEU A 5 -24.55 -0.27 9.58
CA LEU A 5 -23.18 -0.14 9.09
C LEU A 5 -22.82 -1.43 8.32
N ASN A 6 -22.97 -1.35 7.00
CA ASN A 6 -22.65 -2.42 6.06
C ASN A 6 -21.14 -2.73 6.14
N LYS A 7 -20.79 -3.86 6.77
CA LYS A 7 -19.44 -4.43 6.72
C LYS A 7 -19.19 -5.00 5.32
N HIS A 8 -18.73 -4.18 4.38
CA HIS A 8 -18.12 -4.67 3.14
C HIS A 8 -16.78 -5.33 3.45
N LYS A 9 -16.81 -6.63 3.79
CA LYS A 9 -15.64 -7.50 3.71
C LYS A 9 -15.29 -7.70 2.23
N GLY A 10 -14.48 -6.79 1.68
CA GLY A 10 -13.78 -7.06 0.43
C GLY A 10 -12.92 -8.31 0.62
N LYS A 11 -13.16 -9.35 -0.18
CA LYS A 11 -12.37 -10.58 -0.15
C LYS A 11 -10.97 -10.26 -0.69
N ASN A 12 -10.00 -10.02 0.19
CA ASN A 12 -8.61 -9.87 -0.20
C ASN A 12 -8.16 -11.15 -0.92
N LYS A 13 -7.81 -11.04 -2.20
CA LYS A 13 -7.35 -12.19 -2.99
C LYS A 13 -5.85 -12.33 -2.79
N ILE A 14 -5.46 -13.20 -1.88
CA ILE A 14 -4.06 -13.58 -1.68
C ILE A 14 -3.69 -14.56 -2.79
N THR A 15 -2.66 -14.25 -3.56
CA THR A 15 -2.17 -15.11 -4.63
C THR A 15 -0.72 -15.47 -4.35
N LYS A 16 -0.46 -16.75 -4.06
CA LYS A 16 0.91 -17.26 -4.02
C LYS A 16 1.40 -17.40 -5.46
N ILE A 17 2.44 -16.66 -5.81
CA ILE A 17 3.06 -16.73 -7.14
C ILE A 17 4.38 -17.47 -6.97
N GLN A 18 4.56 -18.58 -7.67
CA GLN A 18 5.87 -19.25 -7.77
C GLN A 18 6.59 -18.69 -8.98
N ILE A 19 7.73 -18.01 -8.76
CA ILE A 19 8.58 -17.53 -9.85
C ILE A 19 9.77 -18.48 -10.01
N ILE A 20 9.96 -18.97 -11.24
CA ILE A 20 11.11 -19.77 -11.63
C ILE A 20 12.16 -18.80 -12.19
N LYS A 21 13.31 -18.70 -11.54
CA LYS A 21 14.46 -17.94 -12.04
C LYS A 21 15.56 -18.90 -12.49
N TYR A 22 16.12 -18.65 -13.67
CA TYR A 22 17.27 -19.40 -14.17
C TYR A 22 18.55 -18.56 -13.95
N ASN A 23 19.39 -19.00 -13.03
CA ASN A 23 20.66 -18.35 -12.74
C ASN A 23 21.79 -19.34 -13.01
N GLY A 24 22.39 -19.26 -14.22
CA GLY A 24 23.75 -19.73 -14.54
C GLY A 24 24.21 -21.11 -14.07
N GLY A 25 23.30 -22.04 -13.74
CA GLY A 25 23.64 -23.33 -13.15
C GLY A 25 22.48 -24.12 -12.52
N GLY A 26 21.27 -23.57 -12.44
CA GLY A 26 20.08 -24.30 -11.98
C GLY A 26 18.79 -23.48 -11.95
N LEU A 27 17.66 -24.19 -11.83
CA LEU A 27 16.34 -23.62 -11.59
C LEU A 27 16.18 -23.32 -10.10
N ASN A 28 16.01 -22.05 -9.74
CA ASN A 28 15.60 -21.66 -8.39
C ASN A 28 14.11 -21.33 -8.37
N MET A 29 13.37 -21.96 -7.45
CA MET A 29 11.96 -21.69 -7.21
C MET A 29 11.84 -20.68 -6.07
N GLU A 30 11.44 -19.44 -6.37
CA GLU A 30 11.13 -18.44 -5.36
C GLU A 30 9.61 -18.38 -5.13
N GLU A 31 9.17 -18.57 -3.89
CA GLU A 31 7.78 -18.35 -3.49
C GLU A 31 7.57 -16.86 -3.20
N ILE A 32 6.84 -16.17 -4.06
CA ILE A 32 6.47 -14.77 -3.87
C ILE A 32 5.05 -14.70 -3.30
N LEU A 33 4.94 -14.09 -2.12
CA LEU A 33 3.66 -13.79 -1.50
C LEU A 33 3.19 -12.41 -1.97
N GLU A 34 2.16 -12.40 -2.80
CA GLU A 34 1.55 -11.21 -3.38
C GLU A 34 0.04 -11.19 -3.12
N TYR A 35 -0.54 -10.02 -2.90
CA TYR A 35 -1.99 -9.89 -2.81
C TYR A 35 -2.44 -8.51 -3.25
N GLU A 36 -3.71 -8.44 -3.65
CA GLU A 36 -4.35 -7.18 -4.03
C GLU A 36 -5.41 -6.78 -2.98
N ILE A 37 -5.41 -5.50 -2.61
CA ILE A 37 -6.48 -4.87 -1.81
C ILE A 37 -7.03 -3.68 -2.58
N LYS A 38 -8.35 -3.60 -2.62
CA LYS A 38 -9.06 -2.42 -3.10
C LYS A 38 -9.38 -1.50 -1.93
N TYR A 39 -9.10 -0.21 -2.09
CA TYR A 39 -9.47 0.86 -1.18
C TYR A 39 -10.58 1.71 -1.80
N PRO A 40 -11.86 1.47 -1.44
CA PRO A 40 -12.97 2.25 -1.96
C PRO A 40 -12.93 3.72 -1.54
N SER A 41 -12.32 4.04 -0.39
CA SER A 41 -12.21 5.43 0.10
C SER A 41 -11.24 6.27 -0.73
N LEU A 42 -10.24 5.62 -1.33
CA LEU A 42 -9.30 6.21 -2.28
C LEU A 42 -9.93 6.26 -3.68
N ASP A 43 -11.05 6.97 -3.82
CA ASP A 43 -11.75 7.18 -5.09
C ASP A 43 -11.48 8.57 -5.70
N ILE A 44 -11.92 8.75 -6.95
CA ILE A 44 -11.71 10.00 -7.69
C ILE A 44 -12.46 11.19 -7.07
N MET A 45 -13.57 10.95 -6.36
CA MET A 45 -14.33 12.02 -5.69
C MET A 45 -13.54 12.52 -4.48
N ARG A 46 -12.92 11.61 -3.71
CA ARG A 46 -12.01 11.94 -2.61
C ARG A 46 -10.81 12.73 -3.12
N LEU A 47 -10.18 12.27 -4.19
CA LEU A 47 -9.05 12.96 -4.83
C LEU A 47 -9.38 14.42 -5.20
N ILE A 48 -10.59 14.68 -5.72
CA ILE A 48 -11.01 16.01 -6.15
C ILE A 48 -11.45 16.88 -4.96
N LYS A 49 -12.26 16.33 -4.04
CA LYS A 49 -12.91 17.10 -2.97
C LYS A 49 -12.00 17.36 -1.77
N ASP A 50 -11.13 16.40 -1.47
CA ASP A 50 -10.28 16.43 -0.29
C ASP A 50 -8.95 15.75 -0.60
N ARG A 51 -8.15 16.43 -1.42
CA ARG A 51 -6.86 15.93 -1.89
C ARG A 51 -5.90 15.67 -0.72
N LYS A 52 -5.97 16.48 0.33
CA LYS A 52 -5.12 16.32 1.51
C LYS A 52 -5.42 15.00 2.23
N LEU A 53 -6.69 14.69 2.46
CA LEU A 53 -7.06 13.40 3.05
C LEU A 53 -6.76 12.24 2.09
N PHE A 54 -6.96 12.41 0.78
CA PHE A 54 -6.59 11.41 -0.22
C PHE A 54 -5.10 11.04 -0.14
N ASP A 55 -4.23 12.06 -0.17
CA ASP A 55 -2.78 11.86 -0.14
C ASP A 55 -2.35 11.23 1.21
N TYR A 56 -2.98 11.61 2.32
CA TYR A 56 -2.76 10.97 3.62
C TYR A 56 -3.18 9.50 3.63
N GLU A 57 -4.37 9.17 3.13
CA GLU A 57 -4.87 7.79 3.08
C GLU A 57 -4.01 6.90 2.17
N MET A 58 -3.41 7.46 1.12
CA MET A 58 -2.42 6.77 0.27
C MET A 58 -1.19 6.39 1.08
N ILE A 59 -0.60 7.33 1.83
CA ILE A 59 0.56 7.05 2.69
C ILE A 59 0.19 6.02 3.76
N TYR A 60 -0.97 6.18 4.40
CA TYR A 60 -1.48 5.23 5.39
C TYR A 60 -1.60 3.82 4.81
N ALA A 61 -2.09 3.65 3.58
CA ALA A 61 -2.18 2.35 2.91
C ALA A 61 -0.80 1.71 2.67
N HIS A 62 0.25 2.51 2.49
CA HIS A 62 1.62 2.02 2.43
C HIS A 62 2.15 1.60 3.80
N VAL A 63 2.02 2.48 4.81
CA VAL A 63 2.57 2.26 6.17
C VAL A 63 1.91 1.05 6.84
N LYS A 64 0.59 0.93 6.72
CA LYS A 64 -0.17 -0.17 7.31
C LYS A 64 0.30 -1.55 6.84
N GLU A 65 0.66 -1.68 5.56
CA GLU A 65 1.14 -2.97 5.03
C GLU A 65 2.64 -3.15 5.21
N TYR A 66 3.41 -2.05 5.26
CA TYR A 66 4.81 -2.08 5.68
C TYR A 66 4.99 -2.69 7.07
N GLN A 67 4.15 -2.33 8.03
CA GLN A 67 4.15 -2.92 9.38
C GLN A 67 3.90 -4.43 9.39
N LYS A 68 3.30 -4.98 8.34
CA LYS A 68 3.07 -6.42 8.17
C LYS A 68 4.16 -7.11 7.35
N GLY A 69 5.22 -6.38 6.98
CA GLY A 69 6.32 -6.90 6.18
C GLY A 69 6.01 -6.95 4.68
N PHE A 70 5.13 -6.08 4.18
CA PHE A 70 4.82 -5.96 2.75
C PHE A 70 5.18 -4.58 2.22
N LYS A 71 5.53 -4.52 0.95
CA LYS A 71 5.71 -3.27 0.21
C LYS A 71 4.70 -3.18 -0.91
N VAL A 72 4.32 -1.96 -1.26
CA VAL A 72 3.50 -1.71 -2.44
C VAL A 72 4.33 -1.98 -3.69
N LYS A 73 3.84 -2.87 -4.54
CA LYS A 73 4.40 -3.20 -5.84
C LYS A 73 3.79 -2.31 -6.92
N VAL A 74 2.46 -2.16 -6.89
CA VAL A 74 1.70 -1.38 -7.87
C VAL A 74 0.54 -0.68 -7.19
N VAL A 75 0.30 0.58 -7.57
CA VAL A 75 -0.96 1.28 -7.31
C VAL A 75 -1.66 1.48 -8.65
N SER A 76 -2.89 0.99 -8.77
CA SER A 76 -3.67 1.15 -10.00
C SER A 76 -4.07 2.62 -10.21
N LYS A 77 -4.56 2.93 -11.41
CA LYS A 77 -5.26 4.21 -11.62
C LYS A 77 -6.46 4.31 -10.66
N THR A 78 -6.69 5.52 -10.14
CA THR A 78 -7.84 5.83 -9.30
C THR A 78 -9.11 5.98 -10.13
N TYR A 79 -10.18 5.29 -9.74
CA TYR A 79 -11.50 5.38 -10.36
C TYR A 79 -12.56 5.79 -9.33
N LYS A 80 -13.79 6.04 -9.79
CA LYS A 80 -14.96 6.30 -8.90
C LYS A 80 -15.23 5.17 -7.91
N SER A 81 -14.76 3.95 -8.19
CA SER A 81 -14.99 2.79 -7.33
C SER A 81 -13.87 2.58 -6.30
N GLY A 82 -12.82 3.41 -6.31
CA GLY A 82 -11.64 3.26 -5.46
C GLY A 82 -10.35 3.04 -6.26
N THR A 83 -9.29 2.72 -5.50
CA THR A 83 -7.94 2.43 -6.02
C THR A 83 -7.49 1.05 -5.55
N ASN A 84 -6.89 0.27 -6.44
CA ASN A 84 -6.33 -1.04 -6.11
C ASN A 84 -4.83 -0.91 -5.81
N PHE A 85 -4.40 -1.65 -4.81
CA PHE A 85 -3.01 -1.75 -4.39
C PHE A 85 -2.59 -3.21 -4.46
N THR A 86 -1.48 -3.46 -5.13
CA THR A 86 -0.82 -4.76 -5.14
C THR A 86 0.37 -4.71 -4.19
N TYR A 87 0.41 -5.63 -3.24
CA TYR A 87 1.44 -5.73 -2.22
C TYR A 87 2.26 -6.99 -2.41
N VAL A 88 3.56 -6.88 -2.17
CA VAL A 88 4.50 -8.01 -2.20
C VAL A 88 5.27 -8.08 -0.89
N LYS A 89 5.52 -9.30 -0.41
CA LYS A 89 6.30 -9.52 0.80
C LYS A 89 7.72 -8.98 0.64
N ILE A 90 8.22 -8.33 1.69
CA ILE A 90 9.60 -7.88 1.81
C ILE A 90 10.45 -9.09 2.20
N ASN A 91 11.47 -9.39 1.39
CA ASN A 91 12.21 -10.66 1.52
C ASN A 91 13.50 -10.55 2.32
N ASN A 92 14.04 -9.34 2.50
CA ASN A 92 15.31 -9.13 3.18
C ASN A 92 15.38 -7.74 3.85
N LYS A 93 16.41 -7.54 4.67
CA LYS A 93 16.61 -6.30 5.43
C LYS A 93 16.93 -5.09 4.55
N ASP A 94 17.53 -5.29 3.38
CA ASP A 94 17.90 -4.19 2.50
C ASP A 94 16.67 -3.62 1.79
N GLU A 95 15.79 -4.49 1.28
CA GLU A 95 14.48 -4.10 0.78
C GLU A 95 13.63 -3.40 1.86
N LEU A 96 13.71 -3.87 3.11
CA LEU A 96 13.01 -3.24 4.22
C LEU A 96 13.50 -1.81 4.47
N LYS A 97 14.82 -1.60 4.43
CA LYS A 97 15.45 -0.27 4.62
C LYS A 97 15.15 0.66 3.47
N GLU A 98 15.28 0.17 2.23
CA GLU A 98 14.98 0.92 1.02
C GLU A 98 13.52 1.39 1.04
N TYR A 99 12.59 0.48 1.32
CA TYR A 99 11.18 0.82 1.36
C TYR A 99 10.85 1.76 2.52
N LYS A 100 11.50 1.63 3.68
CA LYS A 100 11.40 2.62 4.77
C LYS A 100 11.83 4.01 4.31
N GLY A 101 12.93 4.12 3.57
CA GLY A 101 13.39 5.39 2.99
C GLY A 101 12.34 6.00 2.05
N ASN A 102 11.73 5.19 1.20
CA ASN A 102 10.65 5.66 0.31
C ASN A 102 9.44 6.17 1.10
N LEU A 103 9.06 5.50 2.20
CA LEU A 103 7.96 5.98 3.07
C LEU A 103 8.28 7.32 3.71
N ILE A 104 9.51 7.51 4.19
CA ILE A 104 9.96 8.78 4.77
C ILE A 104 9.87 9.88 3.70
N GLY A 105 10.36 9.64 2.48
CA GLY A 105 10.25 10.61 1.39
C GLY A 105 8.80 10.96 1.04
N MET A 106 7.89 9.99 0.99
CA MET A 106 6.46 10.25 0.76
C MET A 106 5.85 11.14 1.87
N ILE A 107 6.28 10.94 3.12
CA ILE A 107 5.82 11.72 4.27
C ILE A 107 6.39 13.14 4.22
N GLU A 108 7.66 13.30 3.85
CA GLU A 108 8.31 14.60 3.67
C GLU A 108 7.60 15.41 2.57
N GLU A 109 7.35 14.81 1.40
CA GLU A 109 6.60 15.45 0.32
C GLU A 109 5.19 15.90 0.77
N TYR A 110 4.51 15.07 1.57
CA TYR A 110 3.21 15.40 2.13
C TYR A 110 3.30 16.58 3.10
N ASN A 111 4.27 16.54 4.02
CA ASN A 111 4.52 17.58 5.01
C ASN A 111 4.81 18.92 4.33
N GLU A 112 5.68 18.94 3.32
CA GLU A 112 5.99 20.14 2.56
C GLU A 112 4.76 20.68 1.83
N LYS A 113 4.00 19.80 1.18
CA LYS A 113 2.82 20.17 0.39
C LYS A 113 1.68 20.74 1.24
N TYR A 114 1.51 20.25 2.47
CA TYR A 114 0.37 20.58 3.32
C TYR A 114 0.74 21.34 4.60
N ASN A 115 2.02 21.72 4.75
CA ASN A 115 2.58 22.34 5.94
C ASN A 115 2.27 21.55 7.23
N GLU A 116 2.48 20.24 7.15
CA GLU A 116 2.28 19.28 8.24
C GLU A 116 3.62 18.85 8.84
N LYS A 117 3.56 18.17 9.98
CA LYS A 117 4.74 17.62 10.68
C LYS A 117 4.51 16.19 11.14
N ILE A 118 3.93 15.38 10.27
CA ILE A 118 3.70 13.96 10.55
C ILE A 118 5.01 13.18 10.40
N THR A 119 5.18 12.17 11.24
CA THR A 119 6.27 11.19 11.21
C THR A 119 5.73 9.81 10.86
N LEU A 120 6.62 8.85 10.58
CA LEU A 120 6.20 7.48 10.28
C LEU A 120 5.47 6.85 11.46
N GLU A 121 5.86 7.20 12.67
CA GLU A 121 5.28 6.74 13.93
C GLU A 121 3.87 7.30 14.18
N ASP A 122 3.57 8.49 13.66
CA ASP A 122 2.23 9.11 13.75
C ASP A 122 1.21 8.40 12.86
N ILE A 123 1.66 7.68 11.82
CA ILE A 123 0.81 6.95 10.87
C ILE A 123 0.56 5.53 11.41
N THR A 124 0.04 5.46 12.63
CA THR A 124 -0.38 4.23 13.29
C THR A 124 -1.79 4.42 13.85
N LEU A 125 -2.69 3.48 13.54
CA LEU A 125 -4.07 3.47 14.04
C LEU A 125 -4.16 2.62 15.30
#